data_AF-A0A9D3VSL0-F1
#
_entry.id   AF-A0A9D3VSL0-F1
#
_cell.length_a   1.000
_cell.length_b   1.000
_cell.length_c   1.000
_cell.angle_alpha   90.00
_cell.angle_beta   90.00
_cell.angle_gamma   90.00
#
_symmetry.space_group_name_H-M   'P 1'
#
loop_
_entity.id
_entity.type
_entity.pdbx_description
1 polymer ?
#
loop_
_entity_poly.entity_id
_entity_poly.type
_entity_poly.pdbx_seq_one_letter_code
_entity_poly.pdbx_strand_id
1 'polypeptide(L)'
;MDPRKAPGIDGLSGKQHWDIVGKDIMRFCLDVLNRKGNISSFNETIIILIPNIKDPCDFTNFRPISLCKYIYKIIAKVLANRLKVILADCISQNQSTFVSGRMIHDNIIIAHELLHYHQRPRYSSNKGCVIKLDMSKAYDCVEWNFIEAVMRKIGFVNQWIDKIIKCVRTVKY
;
A
#
# COMPACT_ATOMS: atom_id res chain seq x y z
N MET A 1 -11.03 8.95 -8.56
CA MET A 1 -11.25 7.55 -8.10
C MET A 1 -11.99 6.80 -9.19
N ASP A 2 -11.74 5.50 -9.38
CA ASP A 2 -12.56 4.69 -10.30
C ASP A 2 -14.01 4.63 -9.75
N PRO A 3 -15.03 4.94 -10.56
CA PRO A 3 -16.43 4.95 -10.13
C PRO A 3 -16.97 3.56 -9.73
N ARG A 4 -16.30 2.47 -10.09
CA ARG A 4 -16.74 1.09 -9.79
C ARG A 4 -16.27 0.57 -8.44
N LYS A 5 -15.57 1.40 -7.65
CA LYS A 5 -15.08 0.98 -6.32
C LYS A 5 -16.23 0.82 -5.34
N ALA A 6 -16.19 -0.27 -4.57
CA ALA A 6 -17.11 -0.49 -3.46
C ALA A 6 -17.02 0.66 -2.42
N PRO A 7 -18.18 1.14 -1.93
CA PRO A 7 -18.23 2.16 -0.88
C PRO A 7 -17.72 1.63 0.45
N GLY A 8 -17.37 2.53 1.37
CA GLY A 8 -17.14 2.17 2.77
C GLY A 8 -18.45 2.13 3.56
N ILE A 9 -18.36 2.21 4.89
CA ILE A 9 -19.53 2.35 5.78
C ILE A 9 -20.38 3.60 5.47
N ASP A 10 -19.78 4.60 4.83
CA ASP A 10 -20.45 5.83 4.43
C ASP A 10 -21.37 5.66 3.22
N GLY A 11 -21.35 4.52 2.53
CA GLY A 11 -22.17 4.28 1.34
C GLY A 11 -21.81 5.16 0.15
N LEU A 12 -20.77 5.99 0.25
CA LEU A 12 -20.44 6.98 -0.77
C LEU A 12 -19.64 6.37 -1.91
N SER A 13 -20.24 6.38 -3.11
CA SER A 13 -19.54 6.19 -4.38
C SER A 13 -19.13 7.57 -4.94
N GLY A 14 -17.87 7.71 -5.34
CA GLY A 14 -17.23 9.02 -5.53
C GLY A 14 -17.77 9.96 -6.61
N LYS A 15 -18.80 9.57 -7.37
CA LYS A 15 -19.37 10.38 -8.47
C LYS A 15 -20.82 10.83 -8.25
N GLN A 16 -21.64 10.07 -7.54
CA GLN A 16 -23.10 10.28 -7.58
C GLN A 16 -23.57 11.57 -6.87
N HIS A 17 -22.80 12.07 -5.91
CA HIS A 17 -23.19 13.24 -5.11
C HIS A 17 -22.11 14.34 -5.08
N TRP A 18 -21.14 14.29 -5.99
CA TRP A 18 -19.96 15.16 -5.94
C TRP A 18 -20.32 16.64 -6.09
N ASP A 19 -21.34 16.97 -6.88
CA ASP A 19 -21.79 18.35 -7.06
C ASP A 19 -22.36 18.96 -5.77
N ILE A 20 -22.83 18.12 -4.85
CA ILE A 20 -23.39 18.52 -3.56
C ILE A 20 -22.29 18.56 -2.50
N VAL A 21 -21.57 17.46 -2.28
CA VAL A 21 -20.62 17.31 -1.15
C VAL A 21 -19.16 17.57 -1.50
N GLY A 22 -18.83 17.74 -2.78
CA GLY A 22 -17.44 17.79 -3.25
C GLY A 22 -16.64 18.96 -2.70
N LYS A 23 -17.28 20.14 -2.54
CA LYS A 23 -16.64 21.34 -1.96
C LYS A 23 -16.26 21.11 -0.50
N ASP A 24 -17.17 20.55 0.29
CA ASP A 24 -16.93 20.29 1.72
C ASP A 24 -15.90 19.19 1.94
N ILE A 25 -15.97 18.11 1.14
CA ILE A 25 -14.97 17.03 1.16
C ILE A 25 -13.60 17.59 0.82
N MET A 26 -13.48 18.42 -0.23
CA MET A 26 -12.20 19.00 -0.62
C MET A 26 -11.63 19.89 0.49
N ARG A 27 -12.47 20.76 1.08
CA ARG A 27 -12.07 21.62 2.20
C ARG A 27 -11.55 20.80 3.37
N PHE A 28 -12.30 19.78 3.77
CA PHE A 28 -11.89 18.88 4.84
C PHE A 28 -10.57 18.16 4.54
N CYS A 29 -10.41 17.60 3.33
CA CYS A 29 -9.17 16.95 2.93
C CYS A 29 -7.97 17.91 2.99
N LEU A 30 -8.15 19.15 2.52
CA LEU A 30 -7.12 20.18 2.59
C LEU A 30 -6.78 20.55 4.03
N ASP A 31 -7.77 20.69 4.91
CA ASP A 31 -7.56 20.99 6.33
C ASP A 31 -6.77 19.87 7.01
N VAL A 32 -7.10 18.60 6.76
CA VAL A 32 -6.33 17.46 7.28
C VAL A 32 -4.89 17.48 6.74
N LEU A 33 -4.71 17.68 5.43
CA LEU A 33 -3.39 17.71 4.80
C LEU A 33 -2.54 18.90 5.25
N ASN A 34 -3.16 20.03 5.61
CA ASN A 34 -2.51 21.26 6.06
C ASN A 34 -2.52 21.42 7.60
N ARG A 35 -2.75 20.34 8.34
CA ARG A 35 -2.59 20.24 9.82
C ARG A 35 -3.67 20.93 10.65
N LYS A 36 -4.81 21.26 10.07
CA LYS A 36 -5.97 21.82 10.77
C LYS A 36 -7.03 20.75 11.09
N GLY A 37 -7.03 19.62 10.38
CA GLY A 37 -8.02 18.55 10.54
C GLY A 37 -7.48 17.28 11.20
N ASN A 38 -8.39 16.49 11.77
CA ASN A 38 -8.10 15.16 12.31
C ASN A 38 -8.71 14.07 11.41
N ILE A 39 -7.89 13.08 11.00
CA ILE A 39 -8.33 11.98 10.13
C ILE A 39 -9.03 10.86 10.92
N SER A 40 -8.87 10.78 12.25
CA SER A 40 -9.31 9.65 13.05
C SER A 40 -10.82 9.40 12.96
N SER A 41 -11.63 10.45 12.81
CA SER A 41 -13.09 10.35 12.68
C SER A 41 -13.55 9.72 11.36
N PHE A 42 -12.67 9.68 10.35
CA PHE A 42 -12.95 9.11 9.03
C PHE A 42 -12.15 7.84 8.74
N ASN A 43 -11.36 7.38 9.70
CA ASN A 43 -10.55 6.18 9.58
C ASN A 43 -11.28 4.93 10.11
N GLU A 44 -12.59 4.87 9.91
CA GLU A 44 -13.41 3.69 10.16
C GLU A 44 -13.47 2.83 8.89
N THR A 45 -13.27 1.53 9.05
CA THR A 45 -13.09 0.59 7.96
C THR A 45 -13.88 -0.68 8.23
N ILE A 46 -14.72 -1.08 7.27
CA ILE A 46 -15.39 -2.38 7.32
C ILE A 46 -14.47 -3.44 6.71
N ILE A 47 -14.34 -4.58 7.38
CA ILE A 47 -13.66 -5.75 6.83
C ILE A 47 -14.69 -6.65 6.14
N ILE A 48 -14.47 -6.92 4.86
CA ILE A 48 -15.23 -7.92 4.10
C ILE A 48 -14.32 -9.10 3.78
N LEU A 49 -14.83 -10.32 3.97
CA LEU A 49 -14.12 -11.55 3.63
C LEU A 49 -14.48 -11.97 2.20
N ILE A 50 -13.47 -12.10 1.33
CA ILE A 50 -13.64 -12.64 -0.01
C ILE A 50 -13.03 -14.04 -0.07
N PRO A 51 -13.77 -15.06 -0.53
CA PRO A 51 -13.24 -16.41 -0.66
C PRO A 51 -12.13 -16.49 -1.72
N ASN A 52 -11.02 -17.14 -1.39
CA ASN A 52 -9.91 -17.40 -2.32
C ASN A 52 -10.11 -18.68 -3.14
N ILE A 53 -10.99 -19.57 -2.69
CA ILE A 53 -11.28 -20.87 -3.32
C ILE A 53 -12.78 -21.07 -3.46
N LYS A 54 -13.17 -22.02 -4.32
CA LYS A 54 -14.55 -22.50 -4.42
C LYS A 54 -14.87 -23.30 -3.14
N ASP A 55 -15.99 -23.00 -2.51
CA ASP A 55 -16.48 -23.66 -1.28
C ASP A 55 -15.50 -23.59 -0.09
N PRO A 56 -15.24 -22.41 0.48
CA PRO A 56 -14.34 -22.24 1.62
C PRO A 56 -14.89 -22.91 2.89
N CYS A 57 -14.05 -23.67 3.59
CA CYS A 57 -14.42 -24.34 4.86
C CYS A 57 -13.69 -23.77 6.09
N ASP A 58 -12.63 -22.99 5.89
CA ASP A 58 -11.84 -22.37 6.95
C ASP A 58 -11.66 -20.86 6.70
N PHE A 59 -11.52 -20.07 7.76
CA PHE A 59 -11.22 -18.64 7.73
C PHE A 59 -9.91 -18.33 6.98
N THR A 60 -8.95 -19.26 6.98
CA THR A 60 -7.71 -19.13 6.19
C THR A 60 -7.94 -19.12 4.69
N ASN A 61 -9.09 -19.64 4.23
CA ASN A 61 -9.50 -19.61 2.82
C ASN A 61 -10.08 -18.26 2.39
N PHE A 62 -10.27 -17.32 3.32
CA PHE A 62 -10.76 -15.99 3.02
C PHE A 62 -9.63 -14.96 3.01
N ARG A 63 -9.73 -14.02 2.07
CA ARG A 63 -8.93 -12.80 2.04
C ARG A 63 -9.75 -11.67 2.67
N PRO A 64 -9.28 -11.05 3.77
CA PRO A 64 -9.90 -9.84 4.27
C PRO A 64 -9.63 -8.67 3.31
N ILE A 65 -10.66 -7.88 3.05
CA ILE A 65 -10.58 -6.62 2.31
C ILE A 65 -11.14 -5.51 3.18
N SER A 66 -10.30 -4.52 3.40
CA SER A 66 -10.65 -3.29 4.12
C SER A 66 -11.34 -2.28 3.22
N LEU A 67 -12.62 -2.00 3.50
CA LEU A 67 -13.40 -0.96 2.84
C LEU A 67 -13.43 0.32 3.69
N CYS A 68 -12.48 1.22 3.41
CA CYS A 68 -12.41 2.52 4.06
C CYS A 68 -13.45 3.51 3.51
N LYS A 69 -13.83 4.50 4.33
CA LYS A 69 -14.64 5.66 3.92
C LYS A 69 -14.02 6.38 2.71
N TYR A 70 -14.86 6.97 1.87
CA TYR A 70 -14.45 7.64 0.63
C TYR A 70 -13.48 8.80 0.90
N ILE A 71 -13.75 9.59 1.94
CA ILE A 71 -12.90 10.73 2.36
C ILE A 71 -11.49 10.27 2.73
N TYR A 72 -11.36 9.19 3.52
CA TYR A 72 -10.07 8.61 3.85
C TYR A 72 -9.32 8.15 2.61
N LYS A 73 -10.02 7.47 1.69
CA LYS A 73 -9.42 7.01 0.43
C LYS A 73 -8.85 8.19 -0.39
N ILE A 74 -9.48 9.36 -0.40
CA ILE A 74 -8.94 10.57 -1.05
C ILE A 74 -7.62 11.00 -0.39
N ILE A 75 -7.62 11.17 0.93
CA ILE A 75 -6.44 11.63 1.68
C ILE A 75 -5.27 10.65 1.48
N ALA A 76 -5.50 9.36 1.69
CA ALA A 76 -4.50 8.32 1.48
C ALA A 76 -3.98 8.32 0.04
N LYS A 77 -4.84 8.54 -0.96
CA LYS A 77 -4.44 8.62 -2.36
C LYS A 77 -3.57 9.83 -2.66
N VAL A 78 -3.86 10.99 -2.07
CA VAL A 78 -3.02 12.19 -2.20
C VAL A 78 -1.64 11.94 -1.60
N LEU A 79 -1.57 11.37 -0.40
CA LEU A 79 -0.30 11.03 0.25
C LEU A 79 0.52 10.04 -0.59
N ALA A 80 -0.11 8.96 -1.06
CA ALA A 80 0.54 7.95 -1.90
C ALA A 80 1.05 8.53 -3.23
N ASN A 81 0.27 9.40 -3.88
CA ASN A 81 0.68 10.03 -5.12
C ASN A 81 1.88 10.98 -4.93
N ARG A 82 1.98 11.67 -3.78
CA ARG A 82 3.18 12.47 -3.46
C ARG A 82 4.40 11.61 -3.20
N LEU A 83 4.24 10.50 -2.45
CA LEU A 83 5.34 9.56 -2.21
C LEU A 83 5.82 8.91 -3.50
N LYS A 84 4.90 8.60 -4.42
CA LYS A 84 5.18 7.96 -5.71
C LYS A 84 6.27 8.68 -6.53
N VAL A 85 6.34 10.02 -6.44
CA VAL A 85 7.29 10.84 -7.21
C VAL A 85 8.75 10.57 -6.82
N ILE A 86 9.00 10.35 -5.54
CA ILE A 86 10.34 10.16 -4.96
C ILE A 86 10.64 8.70 -4.62
N LEU A 87 9.65 7.81 -4.77
CA LEU A 87 9.77 6.42 -4.36
C LEU A 87 10.93 5.71 -5.06
N ALA A 88 11.19 6.04 -6.33
CA ALA A 88 12.26 5.44 -7.12
C ALA A 88 13.67 5.74 -6.55
N ASP A 89 13.84 6.88 -5.88
CA ASP A 89 15.11 7.29 -5.25
C ASP A 89 15.29 6.63 -3.87
N CYS A 90 14.20 6.19 -3.25
CA CYS A 90 14.20 5.57 -1.92
C CYS A 90 14.43 4.05 -1.94
N ILE A 91 14.29 3.40 -3.11
CA ILE A 91 14.31 1.94 -3.24
C ILE A 91 15.32 1.47 -4.27
N SER A 92 15.80 0.24 -4.11
CA SER A 92 16.70 -0.40 -5.07
C SER A 92 16.06 -0.52 -6.46
N GLN A 93 16.89 -0.46 -7.51
CA GLN A 93 16.46 -0.71 -8.89
C GLN A 93 15.85 -2.10 -9.07
N ASN A 94 16.26 -3.08 -8.27
CA ASN A 94 15.77 -4.47 -8.31
C ASN A 94 14.35 -4.63 -7.74
N GLN A 95 13.76 -3.57 -7.16
CA GLN A 95 12.39 -3.58 -6.65
C GLN A 95 11.41 -3.14 -7.72
N SER A 96 10.87 -4.09 -8.48
CA SER A 96 10.05 -3.77 -9.68
C SER A 96 8.55 -3.63 -9.41
N THR A 97 8.04 -4.15 -8.29
CA THR A 97 6.61 -4.12 -7.98
C THR A 97 6.15 -2.79 -7.38
N PHE A 98 4.98 -2.32 -7.81
CA PHE A 98 4.33 -1.09 -7.33
C PHE A 98 5.08 0.23 -7.61
N VAL A 99 6.08 0.22 -8.50
CA VAL A 99 6.83 1.40 -8.93
C VAL A 99 6.39 1.81 -10.32
N SER A 100 6.17 3.11 -10.55
CA SER A 100 5.81 3.60 -11.87
C SER A 100 6.95 3.36 -12.86
N GLY A 101 6.64 2.81 -14.03
CA GLY A 101 7.62 2.61 -15.11
C GLY A 101 8.50 1.37 -14.95
N ARG A 102 8.34 0.57 -13.89
CA ARG A 102 8.97 -0.75 -13.76
C ARG A 102 7.96 -1.84 -14.09
N MET A 103 8.39 -2.88 -14.79
CA MET A 103 7.53 -3.96 -15.22
C MET A 103 7.82 -5.24 -14.43
N ILE A 104 6.79 -6.09 -14.28
CA ILE A 104 6.99 -7.40 -13.64
C ILE A 104 7.95 -8.30 -14.43
N HIS A 105 8.07 -8.05 -15.74
CA HIS A 105 8.99 -8.74 -16.64
C HIS A 105 10.46 -8.54 -16.24
N ASP A 106 10.81 -7.39 -15.67
CA ASP A 106 12.18 -7.09 -15.24
C ASP A 106 12.65 -8.09 -14.17
N ASN A 107 11.76 -8.45 -13.24
CA ASN A 107 12.05 -9.48 -12.22
C ASN A 107 12.24 -10.88 -12.82
N ILE A 108 11.55 -11.20 -13.91
CA ILE A 108 11.68 -12.49 -14.60
C ILE A 108 13.07 -12.59 -15.23
N ILE A 109 13.55 -11.51 -15.85
CA ILE A 109 14.90 -11.45 -16.45
C ILE A 109 15.97 -11.66 -15.39
N ILE A 110 15.88 -10.94 -14.26
CA ILE A 110 16.82 -11.08 -13.14
C ILE A 110 16.82 -12.52 -12.61
N ALA A 111 15.64 -13.13 -12.42
CA ALA A 111 15.53 -14.50 -11.95
C ALA A 111 16.14 -15.51 -12.95
N HIS A 112 15.92 -15.30 -14.25
CA HIS A 112 16.48 -16.14 -15.30
C HIS A 112 18.01 -16.02 -15.36
N GLU A 113 18.56 -14.82 -15.22
CA GLU A 113 20.01 -14.59 -15.19
C GLU A 113 20.67 -15.25 -13.97
N LEU A 114 20.03 -15.16 -12.79
CA LEU A 114 20.48 -15.84 -11.57
C LEU A 114 20.51 -17.37 -11.74
N LEU A 115 19.46 -17.95 -12.32
CA LEU A 115 19.40 -19.39 -12.59
C LEU A 115 20.45 -19.84 -13.61
N HIS A 116 20.60 -19.08 -14.70
CA HIS A 116 21.57 -19.37 -15.74
C HIS A 116 23.02 -19.27 -15.22
N TYR A 117 23.31 -18.27 -14.37
CA TYR A 117 24.61 -18.17 -13.69
C TYR A 117 24.88 -19.41 -12.84
N HIS A 118 23.90 -19.86 -12.07
CA HIS A 118 24.02 -21.04 -11.20
C HIS A 118 24.21 -22.36 -12.00
N GLN A 119 23.54 -22.49 -13.15
CA GLN A 119 23.59 -23.69 -13.99
C GLN A 119 24.88 -23.79 -14.83
N ARG A 120 25.64 -22.69 -15.02
CA ARG A 120 26.87 -22.73 -15.82
C ARG A 120 27.98 -23.61 -15.17
N PRO A 121 28.58 -24.56 -15.92
CA PRO A 121 29.57 -25.48 -15.37
C PRO A 121 30.96 -24.86 -15.15
N ARG A 122 31.30 -23.73 -15.79
CA ARG A 122 32.64 -23.10 -15.70
C ARG A 122 32.98 -22.43 -14.37
N TYR A 123 32.00 -22.21 -13.48
CA TYR A 123 32.18 -21.53 -12.18
C TYR A 123 32.03 -22.51 -11.00
N SER A 124 32.53 -23.73 -11.16
CA SER A 124 32.30 -24.89 -10.28
C SER A 124 32.69 -24.70 -8.81
N SER A 125 33.62 -23.80 -8.48
CA SER A 125 34.12 -23.63 -7.11
C SER A 125 33.40 -22.55 -6.30
N ASN A 126 32.51 -21.75 -6.92
CA ASN A 126 31.85 -20.61 -6.24
C ASN A 126 30.37 -20.44 -6.63
N LYS A 127 29.62 -21.55 -6.64
CA LYS A 127 28.18 -21.51 -6.88
C LYS A 127 27.45 -21.12 -5.59
N GLY A 128 26.99 -19.87 -5.53
CA GLY A 128 26.12 -19.40 -4.44
C GLY A 128 24.77 -20.11 -4.41
N CYS A 129 24.00 -19.92 -3.33
CA CYS A 129 22.65 -20.42 -3.17
C CYS A 129 21.61 -19.38 -3.63
N VAL A 130 20.52 -19.83 -4.27
CA VAL A 130 19.35 -18.98 -4.57
C VAL A 130 18.30 -19.22 -3.50
N ILE A 131 17.91 -18.17 -2.78
CA ILE A 131 16.91 -18.24 -1.72
C ILE A 131 15.66 -17.49 -2.18
N LYS A 132 14.52 -18.20 -2.20
CA LYS A 132 13.20 -17.59 -2.42
C LYS A 132 12.54 -17.37 -1.06
N LEU A 133 12.30 -16.10 -0.73
CA LEU A 133 11.60 -15.69 0.48
C LEU A 133 10.21 -15.19 0.10
N ASP A 134 9.20 -15.59 0.87
CA ASP A 134 7.82 -15.09 0.76
C ASP A 134 7.30 -14.70 2.15
N MET A 135 6.58 -13.58 2.22
CA MET A 135 6.06 -13.06 3.48
C MET A 135 4.59 -13.42 3.62
N SER A 136 4.27 -14.26 4.61
CA SER A 136 2.88 -14.53 4.98
C SER A 136 2.19 -13.25 5.43
N LYS A 137 1.04 -12.93 4.82
CA LYS A 137 0.18 -11.80 5.20
C LYS A 137 0.94 -10.49 5.40
N ALA A 138 1.80 -10.12 4.44
CA ALA A 138 2.70 -8.97 4.56
C ALA A 138 2.00 -7.65 4.98
N TYR A 139 0.75 -7.40 4.59
CA TYR A 139 0.02 -6.20 5.01
C TYR A 139 -0.51 -6.25 6.45
N ASP A 140 -0.71 -7.45 7.00
CA ASP A 140 -1.24 -7.67 8.35
C ASP A 140 -0.11 -7.82 9.38
N CYS A 141 1.09 -8.21 8.94
CA CYS A 141 2.24 -8.50 9.82
C CYS A 141 3.24 -7.34 9.95
N VAL A 142 3.06 -6.22 9.25
CA VAL A 142 3.99 -5.09 9.33
C VAL A 142 3.75 -4.27 10.60
N GLU A 143 4.81 -4.07 11.38
CA GLU A 143 4.76 -3.21 12.55
C GLU A 143 4.81 -1.73 12.19
N TRP A 144 3.93 -0.92 12.78
CA TRP A 144 3.87 0.52 12.53
C TRP A 144 5.13 1.26 13.00
N ASN A 145 5.76 0.78 14.07
CA ASN A 145 7.02 1.34 14.59
C ASN A 145 8.17 1.13 13.60
N PHE A 146 8.19 -0.01 12.90
CA PHE A 146 9.16 -0.29 11.85
C PHE A 146 9.01 0.68 10.67
N ILE A 147 7.79 0.93 10.19
CA ILE A 147 7.53 1.92 9.13
C ILE A 147 8.04 3.30 9.54
N GLU A 148 7.72 3.73 10.77
CA GLU A 148 8.17 5.01 11.30
C GLU A 148 9.70 5.13 11.31
N ALA A 149 10.39 4.10 11.81
CA ALA A 149 11.84 4.06 11.87
C ALA A 149 12.49 4.11 10.46
N VAL A 150 11.95 3.36 9.50
CA VAL A 150 12.43 3.34 8.11
C VAL A 150 12.27 4.72 7.48
N MET A 151 11.12 5.36 7.64
CA MET A 151 10.88 6.70 7.08
C MET A 151 11.82 7.75 7.69
N ARG A 152 12.09 7.68 9.00
CA ARG A 152 13.09 8.53 9.66
C ARG A 152 14.49 8.29 9.09
N LYS A 153 14.87 7.03 8.87
CA LYS A 153 16.19 6.66 8.32
C LYS A 153 16.40 7.12 6.88
N ILE A 154 15.35 7.10 6.06
CA ILE A 154 15.37 7.63 4.68
C ILE A 154 15.53 9.16 4.68
N GLY A 155 15.19 9.84 5.78
CA GLY A 155 15.32 11.30 5.92
C GLY A 155 14.03 12.07 5.65
N PHE A 156 12.86 11.42 5.76
CA PHE A 156 11.59 12.13 5.67
C PHE A 156 11.43 13.12 6.83
N VAL A 157 10.89 14.30 6.52
CA VAL A 157 10.55 15.30 7.53
C VAL A 157 9.50 14.74 8.49
N ASN A 158 9.68 14.94 9.81
CA ASN A 158 8.75 14.48 10.86
C ASN A 158 7.28 14.77 10.54
N GLN A 159 7.02 15.95 10.00
CA GLN A 159 5.68 16.40 9.60
C GLN A 159 4.98 15.46 8.60
N TRP A 160 5.75 14.84 7.71
CA TRP A 160 5.27 13.89 6.71
C TRP A 160 5.05 12.51 7.32
N ILE A 161 5.99 12.08 8.16
CA ILE A 161 5.92 10.82 8.91
C ILE A 161 4.66 10.80 9.77
N ASP A 162 4.40 11.87 10.53
CA ASP A 162 3.21 11.99 11.39
C ASP A 162 1.90 11.83 10.61
N LYS A 163 1.82 12.34 9.37
CA LYS A 163 0.62 12.20 8.53
C LYS A 163 0.39 10.75 8.12
N ILE A 164 1.44 10.05 7.71
CA ILE A 164 1.36 8.65 7.31
C ILE A 164 1.05 7.76 8.51
N ILE A 165 1.75 7.97 9.63
CA ILE A 165 1.55 7.21 10.87
C ILE A 165 0.14 7.40 11.43
N LYS A 166 -0.42 8.62 11.39
CA LYS A 166 -1.83 8.84 11.75
C LYS A 166 -2.79 8.04 10.85
N CYS A 167 -2.53 7.94 9.55
CA CYS A 167 -3.39 7.16 8.65
C CYS A 167 -3.39 5.66 9.00
N VAL A 168 -2.25 5.09 9.39
CA VAL A 168 -2.16 3.64 9.66
C VAL A 168 -2.50 3.26 11.11
N ARG A 169 -2.23 4.14 12.10
CA ARG A 169 -2.46 3.84 13.52
C ARG A 169 -3.88 4.14 14.01
N THR A 170 -4.61 5.08 13.40
CA THR A 170 -5.95 5.47 13.91
C THR A 170 -7.09 4.67 13.29
N VAL A 171 -6.80 3.55 12.63
CA VAL A 171 -7.82 2.72 11.99
C VAL A 171 -8.73 2.15 13.07
N LYS A 172 -10.04 2.27 12.85
CA LYS A 172 -11.09 1.65 13.66
C LYS A 172 -11.87 0.68 12.78
N TYR A 173 -12.21 -0.48 13.34
CA TYR A 173 -12.98 -1.53 12.68
C TYR A 173 -14.39 -1.58 13.26
#